data_AF-A0A8H4VUM9-F1
#
_entry.id   AF-A0A8H4VUM9-F1
#
_cell.length_a   1.000
_cell.length_b   1.000
_cell.length_c   1.000
_cell.angle_alpha   90.00
_cell.angle_beta   90.00
_cell.angle_gamma   90.00
#
_symmetry.space_group_name_H-M   'P 1'
#
loop_
_entity.id
_entity.type
_entity.pdbx_description
1 polymer ?
#
loop_
_entity_poly.entity_id
_entity_poly.type
_entity_poly.pdbx_seq_one_letter_code
_entity_poly.pdbx_strand_id
1 'polypeptide(L)'
;MELGMDFLDEVFYHPVIVELSTHIADLITLDNDIVSYNKEQATGNDPHNIVTIVMRQFGINLDGAMNWVAQYHKEVETHFLDGLKCVPSWGPEIDKNMEVYINGLANWARSNDCWNFECGRYFGKRGLEFQKVRWVPLLPKVVKDPVAKANLKRGNINIPLFFDSDDTEEGTDK
;
A
#
# COMPACT_ATOMS: atom_id res chain seq x y z
N MET A 1 17.02 13.38 -12.33
CA MET A 1 16.18 14.51 -12.77
C MET A 1 14.72 14.06 -12.62
N GLU A 2 14.13 14.23 -11.43
CA GLU A 2 12.88 13.54 -11.04
C GLU A 2 11.60 14.13 -11.68
N LEU A 3 11.63 15.37 -12.18
CA LEU A 3 10.50 16.00 -12.88
C LEU A 3 10.94 16.94 -14.02
N GLY A 4 12.12 16.71 -14.60
CA GLY A 4 12.74 17.69 -15.52
C GLY A 4 13.24 18.97 -14.82
N MET A 5 13.20 19.00 -13.49
CA MET A 5 13.76 20.06 -12.66
C MET A 5 15.21 19.72 -12.33
N ASP A 6 16.08 20.73 -12.45
CA ASP A 6 17.48 20.65 -12.07
C ASP A 6 17.63 21.39 -10.73
N PHE A 7 17.59 20.64 -9.63
CA PHE A 7 17.82 21.18 -8.30
C PHE A 7 19.32 21.15 -8.01
N LEU A 8 19.82 22.15 -7.29
CA LEU A 8 21.14 22.05 -6.66
C LEU A 8 21.09 20.91 -5.63
N ASP A 9 22.15 20.11 -5.55
CA ASP A 9 22.26 18.98 -4.61
C ASP A 9 21.97 19.41 -3.16
N GLU A 10 22.43 20.60 -2.76
CA GLU A 10 22.20 21.13 -1.40
C GLU A 10 20.72 21.39 -1.06
N VAL A 11 19.89 21.66 -2.07
CA VAL A 11 18.46 21.87 -1.92
C VAL A 11 17.73 20.53 -1.90
N PHE A 12 18.04 19.64 -2.83
CA PHE A 12 17.37 18.35 -2.98
C PHE A 12 17.69 17.38 -1.82
N TYR A 13 18.95 17.37 -1.38
CA TYR A 13 19.40 16.55 -0.25
C TYR A 13 19.31 17.29 1.09
N HIS A 14 18.65 18.44 1.14
CA HIS A 14 18.38 19.10 2.42
C HIS A 14 17.59 18.14 3.33
N PRO A 15 17.97 17.98 4.61
CA PRO A 15 17.38 16.97 5.49
C PRO A 15 15.84 16.96 5.51
N VAL A 16 15.22 18.13 5.55
CA VAL A 16 13.75 18.26 5.53
C VAL A 16 13.13 17.69 4.24
N ILE A 17 13.75 17.89 3.08
CA ILE A 17 13.22 17.40 1.80
C ILE A 17 13.34 15.88 1.72
N VAL A 18 14.45 15.33 2.22
CA VAL A 18 14.67 13.89 2.33
C VAL A 18 13.64 13.27 3.28
N GLU A 19 13.43 13.86 4.46
CA GLU A 19 12.43 13.39 5.43
C GLU A 19 11.01 13.40 4.87
N LEU A 20 10.60 14.47 4.17
CA LEU A 20 9.30 14.53 3.49
C LEU A 20 9.13 13.41 2.46
N SER A 21 10.18 13.13 1.69
CA SER A 21 10.20 12.05 0.68
C SER A 21 10.11 10.67 1.34
N THR A 22 10.83 10.48 2.44
CA THR A 22 10.78 9.25 3.24
C THR A 22 9.40 9.02 3.83
N HIS A 23 8.77 10.04 4.41
CA HIS A 23 7.41 9.90 4.95
C HIS A 23 6.40 9.50 3.87
N ILE A 24 6.47 10.08 2.67
CA ILE A 24 5.59 9.68 1.56
C ILE A 24 5.84 8.22 1.14
N ALA A 25 7.11 7.79 1.06
CA ALA A 25 7.46 6.41 0.77
C ALA A 25 6.92 5.45 1.85
N ASP A 26 6.99 5.84 3.12
CA ASP A 26 6.43 5.07 4.24
C ASP A 26 4.91 4.96 4.13
N LEU A 27 4.18 6.05 3.90
CA LEU A 27 2.72 6.01 3.72
C LEU A 27 2.31 5.06 2.59
N ILE A 28 2.99 5.16 1.43
CA ILE A 28 2.74 4.30 0.27
C ILE A 28 2.99 2.82 0.61
N THR A 29 4.05 2.53 1.37
CA THR A 29 4.42 1.18 1.79
C THR A 29 3.41 0.61 2.78
N LEU A 30 3.00 1.40 3.77
CA LEU A 30 1.99 1.02 4.76
C LEU A 30 0.64 0.76 4.10
N ASP A 31 0.22 1.62 3.19
CA ASP A 31 -0.98 1.43 2.38
C ASP A 31 -0.91 0.13 1.59
N ASN A 32 0.25 -0.14 0.96
CA ASN A 32 0.47 -1.37 0.20
C ASN A 32 0.28 -2.60 1.07
N ASP A 33 0.93 -2.64 2.23
CA ASP A 33 0.86 -3.77 3.15
C ASP A 33 -0.57 -4.00 3.67
N ILE A 34 -1.31 -2.93 3.98
CA ILE A 34 -2.72 -3.03 4.41
C ILE A 34 -3.56 -3.69 3.30
N VAL A 35 -3.48 -3.21 2.06
CA VAL A 35 -4.33 -3.71 0.97
C VAL A 35 -3.86 -5.06 0.44
N SER A 36 -2.56 -5.36 0.51
CA SER A 36 -1.98 -6.61 0.03
C SER A 36 -2.13 -7.76 1.03
N TYR A 37 -2.24 -7.46 2.34
CA TYR A 37 -2.22 -8.45 3.42
C TYR A 37 -3.16 -9.63 3.15
N ASN A 38 -4.41 -9.37 2.76
CA ASN A 38 -5.41 -10.43 2.58
C ASN A 38 -5.01 -11.45 1.49
N LYS A 39 -4.38 -10.97 0.42
CA LYS A 39 -3.83 -11.81 -0.66
C LYS A 39 -2.54 -12.49 -0.23
N GLU A 40 -1.68 -11.78 0.47
CA GLU A 40 -0.38 -12.29 0.93
C GLU A 40 -0.56 -13.42 1.96
N GLN A 41 -1.44 -13.25 2.94
CA GLN A 41 -1.72 -14.28 3.94
C GLN A 41 -2.40 -15.51 3.30
N ALA A 42 -3.26 -15.30 2.29
CA ALA A 42 -3.89 -16.36 1.52
C ALA A 42 -2.93 -17.09 0.56
N THR A 43 -1.72 -16.56 0.35
CA THR A 43 -0.66 -17.23 -0.45
C THR A 43 0.57 -17.58 0.40
N GLY A 44 0.51 -17.27 1.70
CA GLY A 44 1.59 -17.38 2.68
C GLY A 44 2.81 -16.49 2.39
N ASN A 45 2.66 -15.43 1.60
CA ASN A 45 3.70 -14.44 1.30
C ASN A 45 3.66 -13.23 2.27
N ASP A 46 2.93 -13.36 3.37
CA ASP A 46 2.79 -12.37 4.44
C ASP A 46 3.98 -12.18 5.42
N PRO A 47 5.12 -12.94 5.42
CA PRO A 47 6.17 -12.73 6.43
C PRO A 47 6.83 -11.35 6.45
N HIS A 48 6.81 -10.62 5.34
CA HIS A 48 7.40 -9.27 5.22
C HIS A 48 6.36 -8.15 5.40
N ASN A 49 5.08 -8.51 5.48
CA ASN A 49 4.00 -7.55 5.65
C ASN A 49 3.97 -7.03 7.10
N ILE A 50 3.89 -5.72 7.28
CA ILE A 50 3.90 -5.09 8.59
C ILE A 50 2.77 -5.58 9.49
N VAL A 51 1.59 -5.89 8.94
CA VAL A 51 0.47 -6.45 9.71
C VAL A 51 0.89 -7.76 10.37
N THR A 52 1.53 -8.65 9.61
CA THR A 52 2.05 -9.93 10.13
C THR A 52 3.14 -9.72 11.17
N ILE A 53 4.05 -8.78 10.92
CA ILE A 53 5.15 -8.46 11.83
C ILE A 53 4.59 -7.94 13.16
N VAL A 54 3.65 -7.01 13.13
CA VAL A 54 3.00 -6.40 14.29
C VAL A 54 2.22 -7.46 15.09
N MET A 55 1.44 -8.32 14.43
CA MET A 55 0.76 -9.44 15.10
C MET A 55 1.74 -10.32 15.88
N ARG A 56 2.89 -10.66 15.29
CA ARG A 56 3.91 -11.52 15.91
C ARG A 56 4.68 -10.79 17.02
N GLN A 57 5.08 -9.55 16.78
CA GLN A 57 5.89 -8.76 17.69
C GLN A 57 5.14 -8.44 18.98
N PHE A 58 3.85 -8.09 18.87
CA PHE A 58 3.04 -7.68 20.01
C PHE A 58 2.08 -8.76 20.53
N GLY A 59 2.00 -9.92 19.86
CA GLY A 59 1.10 -11.01 20.24
C GLY A 59 -0.38 -10.63 20.12
N ILE A 60 -0.73 -9.75 19.17
CA ILE A 60 -2.10 -9.24 18.97
C ILE A 60 -2.78 -9.89 17.76
N ASN A 61 -4.11 -9.84 17.74
CA ASN A 61 -4.90 -10.34 16.63
C ASN A 61 -4.85 -9.40 15.41
N LEU A 62 -5.48 -9.81 14.31
CA LEU A 62 -5.49 -9.06 13.06
C LEU A 62 -6.06 -7.65 13.23
N ASP A 63 -7.21 -7.51 13.90
CA ASP A 63 -7.84 -6.21 14.11
C ASP A 63 -6.93 -5.28 14.93
N GLY A 64 -6.28 -5.81 15.97
CA GLY A 64 -5.30 -5.07 16.76
C GLY A 64 -4.10 -4.61 15.92
N ALA A 65 -3.61 -5.48 15.03
CA ALA A 65 -2.50 -5.13 14.15
C ALA A 65 -2.89 -4.11 13.08
N MET A 66 -4.07 -4.26 12.46
CA MET A 66 -4.60 -3.27 11.52
C MET A 66 -4.76 -1.89 12.17
N ASN A 67 -5.30 -1.84 13.39
CA ASN A 67 -5.41 -0.60 14.15
C ASN A 67 -4.04 0.01 14.47
N TRP A 68 -3.07 -0.82 14.84
CA TRP A 68 -1.71 -0.35 15.10
C TRP A 68 -1.07 0.26 13.85
N VAL A 69 -1.17 -0.42 12.70
CA VAL A 69 -0.61 0.07 11.42
C VAL A 69 -1.32 1.36 10.98
N ALA A 70 -2.63 1.44 11.14
CA ALA A 70 -3.39 2.66 10.84
C ALA A 70 -2.99 3.84 11.74
N GLN A 71 -2.73 3.59 13.02
CA GLN A 71 -2.25 4.62 13.95
C GLN A 71 -0.83 5.09 13.57
N TYR A 72 0.07 4.16 13.23
CA TYR A 72 1.41 4.51 12.77
C TYR A 72 1.38 5.29 11.44
N HIS A 73 0.53 4.89 10.49
CA HIS A 73 0.30 5.64 9.26
C HIS A 73 -0.11 7.09 9.55
N LYS A 74 -1.05 7.30 10.49
CA LYS A 74 -1.48 8.64 10.90
C LYS A 74 -0.36 9.47 11.53
N GLU A 75 0.53 8.82 12.28
CA GLU A 75 1.72 9.48 12.85
C GLU A 75 2.68 9.93 11.75
N VAL A 76 2.97 9.08 10.77
CA VAL A 76 3.79 9.43 9.60
C VAL A 76 3.16 10.58 8.80
N GLU A 77 1.84 10.56 8.58
CA GLU A 77 1.11 11.65 7.92
C GLU A 77 1.25 12.96 8.71
N THR A 78 1.14 12.90 10.03
CA THR A 78 1.32 14.07 10.90
C THR A 78 2.74 14.62 10.78
N HIS A 79 3.76 13.76 10.78
CA HIS A 79 5.16 14.17 10.61
C HIS A 79 5.42 14.80 9.24
N PHE A 80 4.83 14.27 8.17
CA PHE A 80 4.89 14.91 6.86
C PHE A 80 4.30 16.32 6.90
N LEU A 81 3.09 16.48 7.44
CA LEU A 81 2.40 17.78 7.52
C LEU A 81 3.13 18.80 8.40
N ASP A 82 3.78 18.34 9.47
CA ASP A 82 4.63 19.19 10.31
C ASP A 82 5.94 19.55 9.62
N GLY A 83 6.55 18.60 8.89
CA GLY A 83 7.75 18.82 8.08
C GLY A 83 7.56 19.87 7.00
N LEU A 84 6.36 19.97 6.40
CA LEU A 84 6.03 21.02 5.42
C LEU A 84 6.21 22.43 5.96
N LYS A 85 6.02 22.63 7.28
CA LYS A 85 6.18 23.93 7.95
C LYS A 85 7.65 24.28 8.18
N CYS A 86 8.53 23.30 8.07
CA CYS A 86 9.97 23.41 8.32
C CYS A 86 10.79 23.53 7.02
N VAL A 87 10.14 23.56 5.85
CA VAL A 87 10.83 23.71 4.56
C VAL A 87 11.52 25.07 4.50
N PRO A 88 12.85 25.12 4.34
CA PRO A 88 13.58 26.38 4.17
C PRO A 88 13.16 27.11 2.90
N SER A 89 13.42 28.42 2.86
CA SER A 89 13.37 29.20 1.63
C SER A 89 14.78 29.34 1.06
N TRP A 90 14.95 29.06 -0.22
CA TRP A 90 16.18 29.26 -0.99
C TRP A 90 16.03 30.36 -2.05
N GLY A 91 14.87 31.03 -2.06
CA GLY A 91 14.56 32.14 -2.94
C GLY A 91 13.45 31.79 -3.94
N PRO A 92 12.77 32.80 -4.51
CA PRO A 92 11.47 32.61 -5.14
C PRO A 92 11.42 31.60 -6.30
N GLU A 93 12.49 31.49 -7.07
CA GLU A 93 12.57 30.55 -8.20
C GLU A 93 12.72 29.10 -7.73
N ILE A 94 13.62 28.86 -6.78
CA ILE A 94 13.85 27.53 -6.20
C ILE A 94 12.64 27.10 -5.39
N ASP A 95 12.07 28.00 -4.59
CA ASP A 95 10.90 27.73 -3.75
C ASP A 95 9.69 27.31 -4.60
N LYS A 96 9.48 27.95 -5.76
CA LYS A 96 8.43 27.57 -6.70
C LYS A 96 8.64 26.15 -7.26
N ASN A 97 9.85 25.79 -7.65
CA ASN A 97 10.13 24.44 -8.13
C ASN A 97 9.98 23.40 -7.01
N MET A 98 10.41 23.75 -5.80
CA MET A 98 10.29 22.88 -4.63
C MET A 98 8.84 22.65 -4.23
N GLU A 99 7.99 23.68 -4.31
CA GLU A 99 6.54 23.54 -4.10
C GLU A 99 5.92 22.53 -5.08
N VAL A 100 6.29 22.59 -6.37
CA VAL A 100 5.81 21.62 -7.37
C VAL A 100 6.29 20.21 -7.05
N TYR A 101 7.56 20.05 -6.67
CA TYR A 101 8.12 18.76 -6.29
C TYR A 101 7.42 18.15 -5.06
N ILE A 102 7.27 18.92 -3.98
CA ILE A 102 6.59 18.49 -2.75
C ILE A 102 5.13 18.14 -3.02
N ASN A 103 4.43 18.94 -3.83
CA ASN A 103 3.07 18.62 -4.26
C ASN A 103 3.03 17.31 -5.07
N GLY A 104 4.05 17.03 -5.89
CA GLY A 104 4.24 15.77 -6.58
C GLY A 104 4.35 14.59 -5.60
N LEU A 105 5.15 14.73 -4.54
CA LEU A 105 5.27 13.72 -3.48
C LEU A 105 3.93 13.46 -2.79
N ALA A 106 3.22 14.50 -2.36
CA ALA A 106 1.91 14.36 -1.72
C ALA A 106 0.88 13.70 -2.65
N ASN A 107 0.88 14.08 -3.94
CA ASN A 107 0.03 13.45 -4.94
C ASN A 107 0.37 11.98 -5.15
N TRP A 108 1.63 11.57 -5.02
CA TRP A 108 2.01 10.18 -5.16
C TRP A 108 1.33 9.28 -4.11
N ALA A 109 1.31 9.71 -2.84
CA ALA A 109 0.57 9.01 -1.80
C ALA A 109 -0.93 8.92 -2.13
N ARG A 110 -1.54 10.03 -2.58
CA ARG A 110 -2.97 10.04 -2.95
C ARG A 110 -3.27 9.13 -4.15
N SER A 111 -2.43 9.17 -5.17
CA SER A 111 -2.55 8.31 -6.35
C SER A 111 -2.37 6.84 -6.01
N ASN A 112 -1.51 6.51 -5.04
CA ASN A 112 -1.34 5.14 -4.55
C ASN A 112 -2.61 4.61 -3.88
N ASP A 113 -3.27 5.38 -2.99
CA ASP A 113 -4.56 4.98 -2.40
C ASP A 113 -5.58 4.69 -3.51
N CYS A 114 -5.77 5.58 -4.49
CA CYS A 114 -6.70 5.32 -5.59
C CYS A 114 -6.32 4.06 -6.39
N TRP A 115 -5.05 3.95 -6.80
CA TRP A 115 -4.56 2.83 -7.60
C TRP A 115 -4.73 1.49 -6.90
N ASN A 116 -4.53 1.41 -5.58
CA ASN A 116 -4.70 0.20 -4.79
C ASN A 116 -6.10 -0.41 -4.96
N PHE A 117 -7.14 0.42 -5.11
CA PHE A 117 -8.51 -0.05 -5.33
C PHE A 117 -8.89 -0.16 -6.81
N GLU A 118 -8.30 0.64 -7.69
CA GLU A 118 -8.65 0.68 -9.11
C GLU A 118 -7.94 -0.40 -9.95
N CYS A 119 -6.73 -0.81 -9.56
CA CYS A 119 -5.87 -1.63 -10.43
C CYS A 119 -6.30 -3.10 -10.56
N GLY A 120 -7.21 -3.58 -9.72
CA GLY A 120 -7.65 -4.98 -9.67
C GLY A 120 -6.65 -5.97 -9.07
N ARG A 121 -5.41 -5.56 -8.74
CA ARG A 121 -4.35 -6.44 -8.20
C ARG A 121 -4.72 -7.10 -6.87
N TYR A 122 -5.41 -6.37 -5.99
CA TYR A 122 -5.75 -6.82 -4.64
C TYR A 122 -7.21 -7.25 -4.50
N PHE A 123 -8.10 -6.56 -5.22
CA PHE A 123 -9.55 -6.68 -5.02
C PHE A 123 -10.33 -7.08 -6.28
N GLY A 124 -9.63 -7.36 -7.39
CA GLY A 124 -10.28 -7.68 -8.67
C GLY A 124 -11.23 -6.58 -9.13
N LYS A 125 -12.37 -6.98 -9.73
CA LYS A 125 -13.40 -6.05 -10.25
C LYS A 125 -14.14 -5.27 -9.15
N ARG A 126 -13.98 -5.66 -7.87
CA ARG A 126 -14.73 -5.09 -6.72
C ARG A 126 -13.96 -4.05 -5.93
N GLY A 127 -12.75 -3.65 -6.36
CA GLY A 127 -11.93 -2.71 -5.59
C GLY A 127 -12.61 -1.38 -5.29
N LEU A 128 -13.32 -0.78 -6.25
CA LEU A 128 -14.09 0.45 -6.04
C LEU A 128 -15.27 0.29 -5.05
N GLU A 129 -15.83 -0.91 -4.93
CA GLU A 129 -16.85 -1.21 -3.91
C GLU A 129 -16.20 -1.18 -2.52
N PHE A 130 -15.10 -1.91 -2.35
CA PHE A 130 -14.36 -1.98 -1.09
C PHE A 130 -13.74 -0.64 -0.67
N GLN A 131 -13.35 0.21 -1.62
CA GLN A 131 -12.91 1.57 -1.33
C GLN A 131 -14.01 2.40 -0.65
N LYS A 132 -15.29 2.19 -1.03
CA LYS A 132 -16.43 2.91 -0.45
C LYS A 132 -16.79 2.38 0.93
N VAL A 133 -16.87 1.05 1.08
CA VAL A 133 -17.34 0.43 2.32
C VAL A 133 -16.23 0.24 3.36
N ARG A 134 -14.96 0.28 2.93
CA ARG A 134 -13.76 0.03 3.75
C ARG A 134 -13.81 -1.28 4.54
N TRP A 135 -14.53 -2.26 4.01
CA TRP A 135 -14.68 -3.59 4.59
C TRP A 135 -14.46 -4.64 3.51
N VAL A 136 -13.56 -5.61 3.79
CA VAL A 136 -13.14 -6.64 2.83
C VAL A 136 -13.28 -8.01 3.50
N PRO A 137 -13.97 -8.98 2.88
CA PRO A 137 -14.00 -10.35 3.40
C PRO A 137 -12.61 -10.97 3.34
N LEU A 138 -12.17 -11.56 4.45
CA LEU A 138 -10.89 -12.24 4.52
C LEU A 138 -10.91 -13.55 3.73
N LEU A 139 -9.86 -13.78 2.96
CA LEU A 139 -9.60 -15.04 2.29
C LEU A 139 -9.12 -16.08 3.32
N PRO A 140 -9.38 -17.38 3.12
CA PRO A 140 -8.83 -18.42 3.97
C PRO A 140 -7.30 -18.33 4.04
N LYS A 141 -6.73 -18.38 5.25
CA LYS A 141 -5.29 -18.36 5.45
C LYS A 141 -4.68 -19.67 4.94
N VAL A 142 -3.67 -19.58 4.06
CA VAL A 142 -2.92 -20.77 3.67
C VAL A 142 -2.06 -21.20 4.84
N VAL A 143 -2.37 -22.37 5.39
CA VAL A 143 -1.49 -23.05 6.33
C VAL A 143 -0.36 -23.66 5.51
N LYS A 144 0.83 -23.03 5.57
CA LYS A 144 2.03 -23.61 4.97
C LYS A 144 2.42 -24.87 5.74
N ASP A 145 1.96 -26.03 5.26
CA ASP A 145 2.50 -27.32 5.69
C ASP A 145 4.00 -27.38 5.30
N PRO A 146 4.91 -27.54 6.26
CA PRO A 146 6.34 -27.71 5.99
C PRO A 146 6.65 -28.82 4.98
N VAL A 147 5.81 -29.86 4.91
CA VAL A 147 5.96 -31.03 4.03
C VAL A 147 5.55 -30.71 2.59
N ALA A 148 4.55 -29.84 2.39
CA ALA A 148 4.05 -29.47 1.05
C ALA A 148 5.00 -28.54 0.27
N LYS A 149 5.92 -27.84 0.96
CA LYS A 149 6.91 -26.93 0.33
C LYS A 149 7.80 -27.62 -0.71
N ALA A 150 8.03 -28.93 -0.61
CA ALA A 150 8.87 -29.66 -1.54
C ALA A 150 8.30 -29.72 -2.98
N ASN A 151 7.00 -29.44 -3.18
CA ASN A 151 6.30 -29.61 -4.46
C ASN A 151 5.75 -28.33 -5.10
N LEU A 152 6.07 -27.14 -4.56
CA LEU A 152 5.59 -25.85 -5.08
C LEU A 152 6.45 -25.36 -6.26
N LYS A 153 6.41 -26.09 -7.39
CA LYS A 153 6.82 -25.52 -8.69
C LYS A 153 5.73 -24.57 -9.17
N ARG A 154 6.11 -23.45 -9.81
CA ARG A 154 5.21 -22.39 -10.31
C ARG A 154 4.04 -22.91 -11.16
N GLY A 155 4.18 -24.09 -11.78
CA GLY A 155 3.14 -24.75 -12.58
C GLY A 155 2.09 -25.56 -11.82
N ASN A 156 2.24 -25.74 -10.49
CA ASN A 156 1.35 -26.60 -9.68
C ASN A 156 0.49 -25.82 -8.68
N ILE A 157 0.56 -24.48 -8.69
CA ILE A 157 -0.20 -23.64 -7.77
C ILE A 157 -1.46 -23.19 -8.49
N ASN A 158 -2.57 -23.89 -8.23
CA ASN A 158 -3.89 -23.41 -8.64
C ASN A 158 -4.31 -22.30 -7.66
N ILE A 159 -4.18 -21.04 -8.07
CA ILE A 159 -4.73 -19.92 -7.32
C ILE A 159 -6.20 -19.85 -7.73
N PRO A 160 -7.17 -20.19 -6.86
CA PRO A 160 -8.56 -19.93 -7.18
C PRO A 160 -8.73 -18.42 -7.26
N LEU A 161 -8.73 -17.91 -8.49
CA LEU A 161 -9.30 -16.61 -8.81
C LEU A 161 -10.80 -16.80 -8.65
N PHE A 162 -11.34 -16.49 -7.47
CA PHE A 162 -12.79 -16.45 -7.27
C PHE A 162 -13.37 -15.24 -7.99
N PHE A 163 -13.35 -15.22 -9.33
CA PHE A 163 -14.13 -14.34 -10.20
C PHE A 163 -14.16 -14.90 -11.63
N ASP A 164 -14.71 -16.11 -11.82
CA ASP A 164 -15.26 -16.57 -13.11
C ASP A 164 -16.33 -17.66 -12.88
N SER A 165 -17.14 -17.49 -11.84
CA SER A 165 -18.34 -18.34 -11.63
C SER A 165 -19.48 -17.47 -11.13
N ASP A 166 -20.19 -16.86 -12.07
CA ASP A 166 -21.65 -16.89 -12.18
C ASP A 166 -22.07 -15.95 -13.32
N ASP A 167 -22.01 -16.47 -14.54
CA ASP A 167 -22.78 -16.00 -15.70
C ASP A 167 -23.04 -17.17 -16.68
N THR A 168 -23.25 -18.37 -16.14
CA THR A 168 -23.78 -19.50 -16.91
C THR A 168 -24.73 -20.32 -16.06
N GLU A 169 -26.01 -20.02 -16.16
CA GLU A 169 -27.01 -21.07 -16.36
C GLU A 169 -28.07 -20.55 -17.35
N GLU A 170 -28.06 -21.17 -18.54
CA GLU A 170 -29.15 -21.15 -19.50
C GLU A 170 -30.41 -21.73 -18.88
N GLY A 171 -31.55 -21.15 -19.21
CA GLY A 171 -32.88 -21.73 -19.01
C GLY A 171 -33.78 -21.39 -20.19
N THR A 172 -33.61 -22.13 -21.29
CA THR A 172 -34.63 -22.28 -22.34
C THR A 172 -35.86 -23.03 -21.81
N ASP A 173 -37.00 -22.75 -22.46
CA ASP A 173 -38.34 -23.37 -22.38
C ASP A 173 -39.29 -22.95 -21.25
N LYS A 174 -40.18 -22.00 -21.57
CA LYS A 174 -41.56 -22.27 -22.03
C LYS A 174 -42.18 -21.07 -22.75
#